data_AF-A0A0E0M356-F1
#
_entry.id   AF-A0A0E0M356-F1
#
_cell.length_a   1.000
_cell.length_b   1.000
_cell.length_c   1.000
_cell.angle_alpha   90.00
_cell.angle_beta   90.00
_cell.angle_gamma   90.00
#
_symmetry.space_group_name_H-M   'P 1'
#
loop_
_entity.id
_entity.type
_entity.pdbx_description
1 polymer ?
#
loop_
_entity_poly.entity_id
_entity_poly.type
_entity_poly.pdbx_seq_one_letter_code
_entity_poly.pdbx_strand_id
1 'polypeptide(L)'
;MYVPPSRGGGGGVAAGGEQPRVYQVWRGSNEFFLQGRFIFGPDVRSLFLTIFLILAPVLVFCIFVARHLINDFPDHWGVSVMVVVVVFTIYDLALLLLTSGRDPGIVPRNTHPPEPESIDGGSDMGNGQTPQQLRLPRTKDVFVNGVIVKVKYCDTCMLYRPPRCSHCSICNNCVERFDHHCPWVGQCIGRRNYRFFYMFVFSTTLLCLYVFGFCWVYIVKIRDAENSTIWKAMLKTPASIVLIIYCFICVWFVGGLSVFHFYLMSTNQTTYENFRYRYDRRANPYNRGMVNNFLEIFCTAIPPSKNNFRARVPVDQGSQQTRTPARGFMSPNMGKPVGDLELGRKPISWDEPRSAADIRDLEVGLGGLLDEKEGRIAHASPDLSLPLELVEGRAGMHSRRSSWGHRSGTSESMDSIAVQMGTEANWGSISSGHGTTSSTH
;
A
#
# COMPACT_ATOMS: atom_id res chain seq x y z
N MET A 1 -27.22 56.93 62.19
CA MET A 1 -26.99 55.46 62.19
C MET A 1 -27.59 54.90 60.92
N TYR A 2 -26.79 54.37 60.00
CA TYR A 2 -27.28 53.81 58.72
C TYR A 2 -26.46 52.57 58.40
N VAL A 3 -27.12 51.43 58.22
CA VAL A 3 -26.47 50.12 58.07
C VAL A 3 -26.23 49.85 56.58
N PRO A 4 -25.01 49.49 56.15
CA PRO A 4 -24.76 49.14 54.76
C PRO A 4 -25.47 47.84 54.37
N PRO A 5 -26.01 47.73 53.13
CA PRO A 5 -26.86 46.60 52.73
C PRO A 5 -26.08 45.29 52.57
N SER A 6 -26.83 44.17 52.65
CA SER A 6 -26.32 42.81 52.54
C SER A 6 -25.71 42.50 51.16
N ARG A 7 -24.65 41.67 51.15
CA ARG A 7 -24.12 41.07 49.92
C ARG A 7 -25.15 40.09 49.36
N GLY A 8 -25.72 40.41 48.19
CA GLY A 8 -26.56 39.48 47.44
C GLY A 8 -25.80 38.23 46.99
N GLY A 9 -26.47 37.08 46.97
CA GLY A 9 -25.88 35.80 46.61
C GLY A 9 -25.56 35.69 45.13
N GLY A 10 -24.29 35.86 44.77
CA GLY A 10 -23.78 35.54 43.44
C GLY A 10 -23.67 34.03 43.26
N GLY A 11 -24.77 33.39 42.83
CA GLY A 11 -24.83 31.96 42.53
C GLY A 11 -24.00 31.58 41.30
N GLY A 12 -22.68 31.48 41.48
CA GLY A 12 -21.75 31.09 40.42
C GLY A 12 -21.93 29.64 40.00
N VAL A 13 -22.78 29.41 39.00
CA VAL A 13 -22.94 28.09 38.36
C VAL A 13 -21.64 27.73 37.64
N ALA A 14 -20.79 26.97 38.33
CA ALA A 14 -19.58 26.39 37.76
C ALA A 14 -19.98 25.33 36.72
N ALA A 15 -20.15 25.76 35.47
CA ALA A 15 -20.39 24.89 34.32
C ALA A 15 -19.17 24.00 34.04
N GLY A 16 -19.06 22.89 34.79
CA GLY A 16 -17.99 21.90 34.72
C GLY A 16 -18.04 21.03 33.47
N GLY A 17 -18.00 21.65 32.29
CA GLY A 17 -17.82 20.93 31.02
C GLY A 17 -16.48 20.22 31.00
N GLU A 18 -16.48 18.90 30.78
CA GLU A 18 -15.24 18.16 30.57
C GLU A 18 -14.47 18.73 29.37
N GLN A 19 -13.16 18.93 29.52
CA GLN A 19 -12.29 19.29 28.40
C GLN A 19 -12.41 18.23 27.30
N PRO A 20 -12.65 18.62 26.03
CA PRO A 20 -12.81 17.67 24.94
C PRO A 20 -11.54 16.86 24.74
N ARG A 21 -11.69 15.64 24.20
CA ARG A 21 -10.57 14.78 23.80
C ARG A 21 -10.10 15.10 22.39
N VAL A 22 -8.82 14.82 22.09
CA VAL A 22 -8.19 15.15 20.80
C VAL A 22 -8.98 14.60 19.60
N TYR A 23 -9.60 13.41 19.71
CA TYR A 23 -10.43 12.84 18.65
C TYR A 23 -11.74 13.62 18.38
N GLN A 24 -12.26 14.36 19.37
CA GLN A 24 -13.51 15.12 19.25
C GLN A 24 -13.33 16.48 18.56
N VAL A 25 -12.10 16.99 18.53
CA VAL A 25 -11.71 18.25 17.87
C VAL A 25 -10.72 18.02 16.72
N TRP A 26 -10.68 16.79 16.19
CA TRP A 26 -9.73 16.38 15.18
C TRP A 26 -9.95 17.11 13.86
N ARG A 27 -8.88 17.65 13.26
CA ARG A 27 -8.97 18.48 12.04
C ARG A 27 -8.91 17.68 10.72
N GLY A 28 -8.63 16.38 10.78
CA GLY A 28 -8.63 15.47 9.63
C GLY A 28 -9.97 14.77 9.44
N SER A 29 -10.21 14.19 8.27
CA SER A 29 -11.48 13.54 7.88
C SER A 29 -11.62 12.12 8.47
N ASN A 30 -11.28 11.92 9.75
CA ASN A 30 -11.28 10.60 10.38
C ASN A 30 -12.54 10.35 11.20
N GLU A 31 -13.12 9.17 11.02
CA GLU A 31 -14.23 8.69 11.82
C GLU A 31 -13.71 7.87 13.03
N PHE A 32 -14.10 8.27 14.23
CA PHE A 32 -13.58 7.72 15.49
C PHE A 32 -14.64 6.93 16.26
N PHE A 33 -14.37 5.63 16.46
CA PHE A 33 -15.30 4.72 17.16
C PHE A 33 -14.74 4.25 18.51
N LEU A 34 -15.65 3.87 19.40
CA LEU A 34 -15.39 3.42 20.78
C LEU A 34 -14.44 4.38 21.54
N GLN A 35 -14.83 5.65 21.68
CA GLN A 35 -14.07 6.70 22.39
C GLN A 35 -12.64 6.91 21.83
N GLY A 36 -12.47 6.87 20.50
CA GLY A 36 -11.15 6.99 19.86
C GLY A 36 -10.24 5.78 20.11
N ARG A 37 -10.81 4.58 20.20
CA ARG A 37 -10.05 3.31 20.15
C ARG A 37 -9.83 2.86 18.70
N PHE A 38 -10.86 2.98 17.86
CA PHE A 38 -10.78 2.75 16.42
C PHE A 38 -10.78 4.06 15.65
N ILE A 39 -10.03 4.10 14.55
CA ILE A 39 -9.70 5.28 13.76
C ILE A 39 -9.79 4.89 12.28
N PHE A 40 -10.89 5.26 11.63
CA PHE A 40 -11.12 4.98 10.20
C PHE A 40 -10.88 6.24 9.35
N GLY A 41 -10.83 6.10 8.03
CA GLY A 41 -10.95 7.24 7.11
C GLY A 41 -12.41 7.63 6.91
N PRO A 42 -12.69 8.62 6.03
CA PRO A 42 -14.05 9.11 5.80
C PRO A 42 -14.90 8.07 5.04
N ASP A 43 -14.25 7.22 4.25
CA ASP A 43 -14.89 6.21 3.40
C ASP A 43 -15.32 4.95 4.19
N VAL A 44 -15.31 4.95 5.52
CA VAL A 44 -15.62 3.80 6.40
C VAL A 44 -16.90 3.02 6.03
N ARG A 45 -17.86 3.67 5.36
CA ARG A 45 -19.11 3.04 4.87
C ARG A 45 -18.87 1.99 3.78
N SER A 46 -17.80 2.09 2.99
CA SER A 46 -17.43 1.07 2.00
C SER A 46 -17.03 -0.26 2.63
N LEU A 47 -16.61 -0.25 3.90
CA LEU A 47 -16.18 -1.45 4.63
C LEU A 47 -17.31 -2.49 4.69
N PHE A 48 -18.58 -2.06 4.77
CA PHE A 48 -19.73 -2.95 4.71
C PHE A 48 -19.87 -3.68 3.36
N LEU A 49 -19.54 -3.02 2.24
CA LEU A 49 -19.51 -3.64 0.92
C LEU A 49 -18.37 -4.68 0.83
N THR A 50 -17.18 -4.35 1.33
CA THR A 50 -16.05 -5.30 1.36
C THR A 50 -16.35 -6.52 2.25
N ILE A 51 -16.96 -6.31 3.42
CA ILE A 51 -17.41 -7.39 4.30
C ILE A 51 -18.47 -8.26 3.60
N PHE A 52 -19.42 -7.66 2.90
CA PHE A 52 -20.43 -8.39 2.12
C PHE A 52 -19.81 -9.22 0.98
N LEU A 53 -18.86 -8.64 0.23
CA LEU A 53 -18.15 -9.31 -0.87
C LEU A 53 -17.28 -10.49 -0.40
N ILE A 54 -16.90 -10.54 0.87
CA ILE A 54 -16.24 -11.70 1.49
C ILE A 54 -17.28 -12.70 2.01
N LEU A 55 -18.25 -12.25 2.80
CA LEU A 55 -19.21 -13.14 3.48
C LEU A 55 -20.20 -13.81 2.51
N ALA A 56 -20.73 -13.11 1.52
CA ALA A 56 -21.73 -13.67 0.61
C ALA A 56 -21.24 -14.91 -0.16
N PRO A 57 -20.08 -14.90 -0.87
CA PRO A 57 -19.58 -16.09 -1.55
C PRO A 57 -19.17 -17.19 -0.58
N VAL A 58 -18.63 -16.85 0.61
CA VAL A 58 -18.31 -17.85 1.64
C VAL A 58 -19.57 -18.55 2.15
N LEU A 59 -20.66 -17.82 2.40
CA LEU A 59 -21.94 -18.41 2.83
C LEU A 59 -22.54 -19.32 1.75
N VAL A 60 -22.49 -18.90 0.47
CA VAL A 60 -22.92 -19.74 -0.67
C VAL A 60 -22.05 -21.00 -0.77
N PHE A 61 -20.73 -20.88 -0.62
CA PHE A 61 -19.82 -22.04 -0.60
C PHE A 61 -20.13 -22.99 0.57
N CYS A 62 -20.33 -22.46 1.78
CA CYS A 62 -20.65 -23.27 2.95
C CYS A 62 -21.97 -24.04 2.76
N ILE A 63 -23.03 -23.37 2.30
CA ILE A 63 -24.37 -23.94 2.15
C ILE A 63 -24.44 -24.95 1.01
N PHE A 64 -23.90 -24.63 -0.17
CA PHE A 64 -24.11 -25.41 -1.39
C PHE A 64 -22.95 -26.35 -1.77
N VAL A 65 -21.74 -26.14 -1.24
CA VAL A 65 -20.54 -26.92 -1.60
C VAL A 65 -20.00 -27.67 -0.39
N ALA A 66 -19.48 -26.96 0.62
CA ALA A 66 -18.83 -27.59 1.77
C ALA A 66 -19.79 -28.51 2.56
N ARG A 67 -21.08 -28.15 2.69
CA ARG A 67 -22.09 -29.00 3.34
C ARG A 67 -22.27 -30.36 2.68
N HIS A 68 -22.14 -30.47 1.36
CA HIS A 68 -22.21 -31.76 0.67
C HIS A 68 -20.91 -32.53 0.83
N LEU A 69 -19.77 -31.84 0.66
CA LEU A 69 -18.44 -32.43 0.86
C LEU A 69 -18.21 -32.98 2.29
N ILE A 70 -18.89 -32.48 3.32
CA ILE A 70 -18.93 -33.07 4.68
C ILE A 70 -19.34 -34.55 4.64
N ASN A 71 -20.34 -34.90 3.83
CA ASN A 71 -20.88 -36.25 3.76
C ASN A 71 -20.11 -37.12 2.75
N ASP A 72 -19.58 -36.50 1.68
CA ASP A 72 -18.94 -37.22 0.57
C ASP A 72 -17.50 -37.70 0.90
N PHE A 73 -16.86 -37.16 1.95
CA PHE A 73 -15.48 -37.50 2.32
C PHE A 73 -15.43 -38.40 3.58
N PRO A 74 -14.64 -39.48 3.56
CA PRO A 74 -14.45 -40.33 4.73
C PRO A 74 -13.71 -39.60 5.86
N ASP A 75 -13.70 -40.22 7.05
CA ASP A 75 -12.84 -39.89 8.20
C ASP A 75 -12.82 -38.40 8.57
N HIS A 76 -14.00 -37.78 8.54
CA HIS A 76 -14.26 -36.37 8.86
C HIS A 76 -13.52 -35.32 8.01
N TRP A 77 -12.79 -35.70 6.96
CA TRP A 77 -12.03 -34.74 6.11
C TRP A 77 -12.90 -33.65 5.49
N GLY A 78 -14.18 -33.94 5.19
CA GLY A 78 -15.14 -32.95 4.72
C GLY A 78 -15.50 -31.89 5.78
N VAL A 79 -15.44 -32.22 7.08
CA VAL A 79 -15.63 -31.25 8.18
C VAL A 79 -14.46 -30.26 8.20
N SER A 80 -13.24 -30.72 7.94
CA SER A 80 -12.06 -29.84 7.82
C SER A 80 -12.23 -28.79 6.71
N VAL A 81 -12.96 -29.10 5.62
CA VAL A 81 -13.25 -28.13 4.56
C VAL A 81 -14.10 -26.97 5.07
N MET A 82 -15.12 -27.27 5.87
CA MET A 82 -15.99 -26.27 6.51
C MET A 82 -15.24 -25.47 7.59
N VAL A 83 -14.46 -26.14 8.44
CA VAL A 83 -13.73 -25.48 9.53
C VAL A 83 -12.67 -24.52 8.97
N VAL A 84 -11.90 -24.92 7.96
CA VAL A 84 -10.87 -24.08 7.35
C VAL A 84 -11.47 -22.83 6.72
N VAL A 85 -12.52 -22.95 5.89
CA VAL A 85 -13.11 -21.76 5.24
C VAL A 85 -13.68 -20.76 6.25
N VAL A 86 -14.31 -21.24 7.33
CA VAL A 86 -14.87 -20.39 8.39
C VAL A 86 -13.77 -19.70 9.19
N VAL A 87 -12.74 -20.43 9.64
CA VAL A 87 -11.62 -19.85 10.41
C VAL A 87 -10.84 -18.84 9.57
N PHE A 88 -10.62 -19.13 8.28
CA PHE A 88 -9.88 -18.24 7.38
C PHE A 88 -10.69 -16.97 7.04
N THR A 89 -12.01 -17.08 6.92
CA THR A 89 -12.90 -15.92 6.78
C THR A 89 -12.90 -15.02 8.03
N ILE A 90 -12.88 -15.61 9.23
CA ILE A 90 -12.75 -14.85 10.50
C ILE A 90 -11.39 -14.13 10.56
N TYR A 91 -10.33 -14.77 10.09
CA TYR A 91 -8.99 -14.19 9.99
C TYR A 91 -8.94 -13.01 9.00
N ASP A 92 -9.52 -13.14 7.81
CA ASP A 92 -9.62 -12.05 6.83
C ASP A 92 -10.40 -10.84 7.38
N LEU A 93 -11.54 -11.07 8.04
CA LEU A 93 -12.33 -10.00 8.66
C LEU A 93 -11.58 -9.32 9.82
N ALA A 94 -10.80 -10.07 10.60
CA ALA A 94 -9.95 -9.51 11.65
C ALA A 94 -8.82 -8.64 11.07
N LEU A 95 -8.17 -9.09 9.99
CA LEU A 95 -7.13 -8.31 9.29
C LEU A 95 -7.70 -7.07 8.61
N LEU A 96 -8.89 -7.16 8.00
CA LEU A 96 -9.63 -6.04 7.43
C LEU A 96 -9.92 -4.97 8.50
N LEU A 97 -10.37 -5.37 9.69
CA LEU A 97 -10.61 -4.46 10.81
C LEU A 97 -9.31 -3.85 11.38
N LEU A 98 -8.24 -4.65 11.49
CA LEU A 98 -6.90 -4.18 11.91
C LEU A 98 -6.25 -3.21 10.90
N THR A 99 -6.64 -3.31 9.63
CA THR A 99 -6.19 -2.43 8.54
C THR A 99 -6.96 -1.11 8.51
N SER A 100 -8.29 -1.20 8.58
CA SER A 100 -9.22 -0.07 8.43
C SER A 100 -9.36 0.79 9.68
N GLY A 101 -9.53 0.16 10.86
CA GLY A 101 -9.83 0.83 12.13
C GLY A 101 -8.60 1.29 12.92
N ARG A 102 -7.41 1.34 12.30
CA ARG A 102 -6.13 1.67 12.95
C ARG A 102 -5.54 2.94 12.35
N ASP A 103 -5.01 3.82 13.21
CA ASP A 103 -4.15 4.93 12.78
C ASP A 103 -3.01 4.40 11.88
N PRO A 104 -2.95 4.81 10.60
CA PRO A 104 -2.00 4.29 9.61
C PRO A 104 -0.58 4.83 9.75
N GLY A 105 -0.37 5.87 10.58
CA GLY A 105 0.89 6.63 10.62
C GLY A 105 0.66 8.13 10.50
N ILE A 106 -0.43 8.66 11.08
CA ILE A 106 -0.77 10.08 10.98
C ILE A 106 0.32 10.91 11.68
N VAL A 107 0.87 11.88 10.95
CA VAL A 107 1.79 12.89 11.48
C VAL A 107 0.97 13.99 12.16
N PRO A 108 1.28 14.40 13.41
CA PRO A 108 0.63 15.54 14.06
C PRO A 108 0.76 16.80 13.21
N ARG A 109 -0.25 17.67 13.24
CA ARG A 109 -0.17 19.00 12.62
C ARG A 109 0.52 19.96 13.58
N ASN A 110 1.37 20.84 13.07
CA ASN A 110 1.91 21.93 13.88
C ASN A 110 0.82 22.98 14.15
N THR A 111 0.99 23.76 15.21
CA THR A 111 0.16 24.95 15.51
C THR A 111 0.51 26.14 14.62
N HIS A 112 1.79 26.27 14.24
CA HIS A 112 2.34 27.30 13.37
C HIS A 112 3.29 26.67 12.33
N PRO A 113 3.60 27.37 11.23
CA PRO A 113 4.67 26.96 10.33
C PRO A 113 6.01 26.80 11.08
N PRO A 114 6.92 25.91 10.65
CA PRO A 114 8.28 25.85 11.21
C PRO A 114 8.98 27.18 10.96
N GLU A 115 9.86 27.59 11.86
CA GLU A 115 10.75 28.72 11.59
C GLU A 115 11.72 28.33 10.45
N PRO A 116 12.02 29.24 9.50
CA PRO A 116 13.07 29.00 8.52
C PRO A 116 14.42 29.02 9.23
N GLU A 117 15.27 28.04 8.94
CA GLU A 117 16.65 28.04 9.43
C GLU A 117 17.38 29.29 8.93
N SER A 118 17.88 30.11 9.86
CA SER A 118 18.73 31.24 9.53
C SER A 118 20.02 30.74 8.90
N ILE A 119 20.34 31.25 7.72
CA ILE A 119 21.61 30.96 7.06
C ILE A 119 22.67 31.82 7.72
N ASP A 120 23.26 31.31 8.81
CA ASP A 120 24.39 31.94 9.49
C ASP A 120 25.62 31.91 8.57
N GLY A 121 25.84 33.00 7.83
CA GLY A 121 26.97 33.12 6.90
C GLY A 121 26.77 34.20 5.82
N GLY A 122 26.78 35.47 6.22
CA GLY A 122 26.67 36.58 5.26
C GLY A 122 26.40 37.94 5.91
N SER A 123 27.41 38.53 6.54
CA SER A 123 27.33 39.89 7.06
C SER A 123 27.52 40.92 5.94
N ASP A 124 26.43 41.42 5.36
CA ASP A 124 26.47 42.62 4.52
C ASP A 124 25.22 43.51 4.75
N MET A 125 25.45 44.79 5.07
CA MET A 125 24.41 45.78 5.36
C MET A 125 23.88 46.39 4.05
N GLY A 126 22.82 45.80 3.47
CA GLY A 126 22.19 46.25 2.23
C GLY A 126 20.83 46.92 2.43
N ASN A 127 20.71 48.20 2.05
CA ASN A 127 19.52 49.04 2.26
C ASN A 127 18.17 48.43 1.82
N GLY A 128 17.16 48.60 2.69
CA GLY A 128 15.92 49.25 2.26
C GLY A 128 14.98 48.50 1.32
N GLN A 129 14.86 47.18 1.46
CA GLN A 129 13.73 46.43 0.89
C GLN A 129 12.74 46.03 1.97
N THR A 130 11.44 46.04 1.63
CA THR A 130 10.39 45.55 2.53
C THR A 130 10.66 44.09 2.91
N PRO A 131 10.37 43.66 4.15
CA PRO A 131 10.59 42.28 4.56
C PRO A 131 9.69 41.37 3.73
N GLN A 132 10.28 40.74 2.71
CA GLN A 132 9.63 39.70 1.92
C GLN A 132 9.26 38.59 2.91
N GLN A 133 7.96 38.46 3.18
CA GLN A 133 7.40 37.51 4.14
C GLN A 133 8.12 36.17 4.01
N LEU A 134 8.74 35.70 5.11
CA LEU A 134 9.59 34.50 5.18
C LEU A 134 8.92 33.28 4.52
N ARG A 135 9.09 33.16 3.20
CA ARG A 135 8.41 32.16 2.38
C ARG A 135 9.23 30.88 2.45
N LEU A 136 8.95 30.12 3.51
CA LEU A 136 9.46 28.78 3.77
C LEU A 136 9.64 27.99 2.47
N PRO A 137 10.89 27.56 2.15
CA PRO A 137 11.19 26.84 0.93
C PRO A 137 10.21 25.69 0.67
N ARG A 138 9.62 25.65 -0.53
CA ARG A 138 8.60 24.63 -0.86
C ARG A 138 9.14 23.19 -0.76
N THR A 139 10.45 23.03 -0.86
CA THR A 139 11.19 21.80 -0.59
C THR A 139 12.33 22.05 0.39
N LYS A 140 12.62 21.07 1.25
CA LYS A 140 13.84 20.96 2.04
C LYS A 140 14.57 19.67 1.69
N ASP A 141 15.89 19.71 1.69
CA ASP A 141 16.71 18.53 1.42
C ASP A 141 17.09 17.84 2.75
N VAL A 142 16.94 16.51 2.81
CA VAL A 142 17.12 15.71 4.03
C VAL A 142 17.95 14.48 3.71
N PHE A 143 18.98 14.20 4.50
CA PHE A 143 19.82 13.00 4.35
C PHE A 143 19.10 11.75 4.87
N VAL A 144 19.08 10.71 4.05
CA VAL A 144 18.50 9.40 4.40
C VAL A 144 19.44 8.31 3.89
N ASN A 145 20.05 7.55 4.81
CA ASN A 145 21.00 6.46 4.51
C ASN A 145 22.11 6.90 3.53
N GLY A 146 22.67 8.11 3.71
CA GLY A 146 23.70 8.70 2.85
C GLY A 146 23.18 9.39 1.58
N VAL A 147 21.90 9.27 1.24
CA VAL A 147 21.30 9.87 0.02
C VAL A 147 20.48 11.11 0.38
N ILE A 148 20.64 12.20 -0.39
CA ILE A 148 19.81 13.40 -0.25
C ILE A 148 18.42 13.17 -0.85
N VAL A 149 17.38 13.27 -0.02
CA VAL A 149 15.97 13.15 -0.36
C VAL A 149 15.28 14.51 -0.20
N LYS A 150 14.65 15.00 -1.26
CA LYS A 150 13.90 16.27 -1.22
C LYS A 150 12.51 16.06 -0.63
N VAL A 151 12.28 16.56 0.58
CA VAL A 151 10.95 16.59 1.21
C VAL A 151 10.18 17.86 0.84
N LYS A 152 8.85 17.84 0.95
CA LYS A 152 7.97 18.96 0.58
C LYS A 152 7.28 19.55 1.81
N TYR A 153 7.10 20.87 1.82
CA TYR A 153 6.24 21.53 2.81
C TYR A 153 4.76 21.15 2.59
N CYS A 154 3.95 21.23 3.65
CA CYS A 154 2.53 20.91 3.64
C CYS A 154 1.72 21.97 4.37
N ASP A 155 1.10 22.88 3.64
CA ASP A 155 0.34 24.02 4.16
C ASP A 155 -0.78 23.55 5.12
N THR A 156 -1.57 22.54 4.73
CA THR A 156 -2.70 21.98 5.49
C THR A 156 -2.32 21.41 6.87
N CYS A 157 -1.06 21.03 7.06
CA CYS A 157 -0.54 20.44 8.30
C CYS A 157 0.57 21.29 8.95
N MET A 158 0.93 22.41 8.31
CA MET A 158 2.00 23.35 8.66
C MET A 158 3.35 22.70 9.00
N LEU A 159 3.76 21.70 8.21
CA LEU A 159 4.99 20.93 8.45
C LEU A 159 5.74 20.59 7.17
N TYR A 160 7.06 20.42 7.28
CA TYR A 160 7.84 19.67 6.30
C TYR A 160 7.54 18.19 6.46
N ARG A 161 7.07 17.55 5.38
CA ARG A 161 6.70 16.13 5.40
C ARG A 161 7.94 15.29 5.69
N PRO A 162 7.92 14.38 6.69
CA PRO A 162 9.03 13.43 6.88
C PRO A 162 9.34 12.62 5.61
N PRO A 163 10.53 12.02 5.47
CA PRO A 163 10.82 11.10 4.37
C PRO A 163 9.75 10.00 4.25
N ARG A 164 9.37 9.66 3.01
CA ARG A 164 8.24 8.76 2.67
C ARG A 164 6.85 9.23 3.13
N CYS A 165 6.68 10.45 3.67
CA CYS A 165 5.39 10.99 4.08
C CYS A 165 4.71 11.76 2.94
N SER A 166 3.43 11.48 2.70
CA SER A 166 2.57 12.25 1.79
C SER A 166 1.33 12.78 2.53
N HIS A 167 0.70 13.81 1.98
CA HIS A 167 -0.60 14.29 2.44
C HIS A 167 -1.70 13.64 1.60
N CYS A 168 -2.63 12.94 2.24
CA CYS A 168 -3.86 12.49 1.62
C CYS A 168 -4.93 13.57 1.81
N SER A 169 -5.46 14.10 0.71
CA SER A 169 -6.56 15.09 0.72
C SER A 169 -7.87 14.50 1.25
N ILE A 170 -8.20 13.25 0.88
CA ILE A 170 -9.42 12.55 1.28
C ILE A 170 -9.50 12.44 2.82
N CYS A 171 -8.49 11.82 3.43
CA CYS A 171 -8.36 11.76 4.89
C CYS A 171 -7.94 13.09 5.54
N ASN A 172 -7.57 14.11 4.75
CA ASN A 172 -7.03 15.40 5.19
C ASN A 172 -5.90 15.26 6.23
N ASN A 173 -4.88 14.45 5.92
CA ASN A 173 -3.77 14.15 6.84
C ASN A 173 -2.44 13.90 6.12
N CYS A 174 -1.33 14.24 6.79
CA CYS A 174 -0.02 13.67 6.48
C CYS A 174 0.12 12.27 7.09
N VAL A 175 0.56 11.29 6.31
CA VAL A 175 0.73 9.88 6.71
C VAL A 175 2.15 9.40 6.39
N GLU A 176 2.82 8.79 7.38
CA GLU A 176 4.17 8.23 7.27
C GLU A 176 4.20 6.96 6.42
N ARG A 177 5.23 6.82 5.57
CA ARG A 177 5.35 5.74 4.57
C ARG A 177 4.02 5.55 3.84
N PHE A 178 3.45 6.66 3.34
CA PHE A 178 2.17 6.63 2.65
C PHE A 178 2.29 5.77 1.40
N ASP A 179 1.36 4.83 1.27
CA ASP A 179 1.32 3.92 0.14
C ASP A 179 0.22 4.33 -0.84
N HIS A 180 -1.03 4.29 -0.39
CA HIS A 180 -2.19 4.82 -1.11
C HIS A 180 -3.34 5.10 -0.14
N HIS A 181 -4.40 5.77 -0.61
CA HIS A 181 -5.70 5.74 0.06
C HIS A 181 -6.54 4.64 -0.58
N CYS A 182 -7.11 3.75 0.23
CA CYS A 182 -7.77 2.54 -0.25
C CYS A 182 -9.28 2.60 0.03
N PRO A 183 -10.13 2.79 -1.00
CA PRO A 183 -11.58 2.82 -0.82
C PRO A 183 -12.12 1.54 -0.20
N TRP A 184 -11.59 0.36 -0.55
CA TRP A 184 -12.09 -0.94 -0.07
C TRP A 184 -11.93 -1.18 1.44
N VAL A 185 -10.94 -0.55 2.08
CA VAL A 185 -10.78 -0.59 3.55
C VAL A 185 -11.20 0.72 4.23
N GLY A 186 -11.67 1.70 3.47
CA GLY A 186 -12.13 3.00 3.96
C GLY A 186 -11.06 3.86 4.63
N GLN A 187 -9.76 3.66 4.35
CA GLN A 187 -8.64 4.22 5.11
C GLN A 187 -7.35 4.35 4.26
N CYS A 188 -6.44 5.22 4.68
CA CYS A 188 -5.07 5.29 4.15
C CYS A 188 -4.23 4.05 4.53
N ILE A 189 -3.43 3.55 3.60
CA ILE A 189 -2.40 2.54 3.87
C ILE A 189 -1.07 3.26 4.12
N GLY A 190 -0.43 2.95 5.27
CA GLY A 190 0.79 3.61 5.74
C GLY A 190 1.59 2.77 6.74
N ARG A 191 2.62 3.39 7.35
CA ARG A 191 3.66 2.71 8.17
C ARG A 191 3.14 1.77 9.26
N ARG A 192 1.94 2.01 9.81
CA ARG A 192 1.37 1.29 10.97
C ARG A 192 0.31 0.23 10.63
N ASN A 193 -0.24 0.22 9.41
CA ASN A 193 -1.26 -0.76 8.98
C ASN A 193 -0.86 -1.55 7.71
N TYR A 194 0.16 -1.16 6.95
CA TYR A 194 0.61 -1.86 5.73
C TYR A 194 0.77 -3.39 5.86
N ARG A 195 1.28 -3.89 7.00
CA ARG A 195 1.42 -5.35 7.21
C ARG A 195 0.08 -6.08 7.25
N PHE A 196 -0.95 -5.48 7.86
CA PHE A 196 -2.28 -6.06 7.94
C PHE A 196 -2.99 -5.97 6.60
N PHE A 197 -2.78 -4.86 5.86
CA PHE A 197 -3.26 -4.72 4.49
C PHE A 197 -2.70 -5.80 3.57
N TYR A 198 -1.38 -6.01 3.56
CA TYR A 198 -0.80 -7.08 2.73
C TYR A 198 -1.28 -8.46 3.16
N MET A 199 -1.29 -8.76 4.47
CA MET A 199 -1.82 -10.03 4.97
C MET A 199 -3.26 -10.24 4.46
N PHE A 200 -4.14 -9.25 4.63
CA PHE A 200 -5.56 -9.31 4.21
C PHE A 200 -5.71 -9.59 2.72
N VAL A 201 -5.02 -8.85 1.86
CA VAL A 201 -5.11 -9.02 0.40
C VAL A 201 -4.57 -10.40 -0.03
N PHE A 202 -3.49 -10.87 0.61
CA PHE A 202 -2.90 -12.18 0.34
C PHE A 202 -3.77 -13.35 0.86
N SER A 203 -4.30 -13.28 2.08
CA SER A 203 -5.19 -14.33 2.61
C SER A 203 -6.55 -14.33 1.92
N THR A 204 -7.13 -13.17 1.56
CA THR A 204 -8.32 -13.11 0.70
C THR A 204 -8.06 -13.79 -0.66
N THR A 205 -6.87 -13.62 -1.25
CA THR A 205 -6.48 -14.33 -2.49
C THR A 205 -6.44 -15.85 -2.26
N LEU A 206 -5.86 -16.31 -1.16
CA LEU A 206 -5.84 -17.72 -0.79
C LEU A 206 -7.26 -18.27 -0.51
N LEU A 207 -8.16 -17.47 0.08
CA LEU A 207 -9.57 -17.83 0.30
C LEU A 207 -10.32 -18.01 -1.03
N CYS A 208 -10.11 -17.10 -2.00
CA CYS A 208 -10.67 -17.25 -3.34
C CYS A 208 -10.13 -18.50 -4.05
N LEU A 209 -8.82 -18.79 -3.96
CA LEU A 209 -8.22 -20.00 -4.53
C LEU A 209 -8.74 -21.28 -3.86
N TYR A 210 -8.96 -21.25 -2.54
CA TYR A 210 -9.54 -22.34 -1.76
C TYR A 210 -10.97 -22.66 -2.21
N VAL A 211 -11.84 -21.65 -2.26
CA VAL A 211 -13.24 -21.78 -2.71
C VAL A 211 -13.30 -22.25 -4.17
N PHE A 212 -12.46 -21.69 -5.06
CA PHE A 212 -12.36 -22.11 -6.46
C PHE A 212 -11.97 -23.59 -6.59
N GLY A 213 -10.94 -24.04 -5.86
CA GLY A 213 -10.46 -25.42 -5.87
C GLY A 213 -11.52 -26.41 -5.37
N PHE A 214 -12.16 -26.12 -4.23
CA PHE A 214 -13.19 -27.02 -3.69
C PHE A 214 -14.50 -27.02 -4.48
N CYS A 215 -14.84 -25.94 -5.20
CA CYS A 215 -15.93 -25.97 -6.19
C CYS A 215 -15.62 -26.95 -7.33
N TRP A 216 -14.38 -26.98 -7.83
CA TRP A 216 -13.95 -27.96 -8.83
C TRP A 216 -13.95 -29.39 -8.31
N VAL A 217 -13.47 -29.62 -7.08
CA VAL A 217 -13.54 -30.94 -6.41
C VAL A 217 -14.99 -31.46 -6.35
N TYR A 218 -15.95 -30.60 -5.97
CA TYR A 218 -17.36 -30.97 -5.88
C TYR A 218 -17.98 -31.34 -7.24
N ILE A 219 -17.69 -30.55 -8.30
CA ILE A 219 -18.10 -30.86 -9.67
C ILE A 219 -17.54 -32.21 -10.13
N VAL A 220 -16.27 -32.50 -9.82
CA VAL A 220 -15.62 -33.79 -10.15
C VAL A 220 -16.26 -34.95 -9.39
N LYS A 221 -16.58 -34.80 -8.10
CA LYS A 221 -17.24 -35.87 -7.34
C LYS A 221 -18.66 -36.18 -7.84
N ILE A 222 -19.42 -35.18 -8.27
CA ILE A 222 -20.74 -35.40 -8.90
C ILE A 222 -20.60 -36.03 -10.29
N ARG A 223 -19.61 -35.62 -11.09
CA ARG A 223 -19.27 -36.27 -12.37
C ARG A 223 -19.06 -37.77 -12.18
N ASP A 224 -18.25 -38.14 -11.19
CA ASP A 224 -17.83 -39.52 -10.95
C ASP A 224 -18.94 -40.37 -10.31
N ALA A 225 -19.66 -39.82 -9.31
CA ALA A 225 -20.78 -40.50 -8.67
C ALA A 225 -21.94 -40.81 -9.65
N GLU A 226 -22.17 -39.95 -10.66
CA GLU A 226 -23.22 -40.15 -11.66
C GLU A 226 -22.73 -40.78 -12.97
N ASN A 227 -21.43 -41.08 -13.11
CA ASN A 227 -20.78 -41.47 -14.38
C ASN A 227 -21.19 -40.53 -15.55
N SER A 228 -21.17 -39.22 -15.29
CA SER A 228 -21.70 -38.19 -16.18
C SER A 228 -20.61 -37.32 -16.81
N THR A 229 -20.98 -36.42 -17.73
CA THR A 229 -20.03 -35.43 -18.28
C THR A 229 -19.86 -34.24 -17.33
N ILE A 230 -18.70 -33.60 -17.34
CA ILE A 230 -18.43 -32.38 -16.55
C ILE A 230 -19.51 -31.32 -16.77
N TRP A 231 -19.97 -31.14 -18.00
CA TRP A 231 -21.06 -30.22 -18.33
C TRP A 231 -22.38 -30.54 -17.61
N LYS A 232 -22.76 -31.82 -17.54
CA LYS A 232 -23.98 -32.26 -16.83
C LYS A 232 -23.84 -32.11 -15.31
N ALA A 233 -22.65 -32.37 -14.76
CA ALA A 233 -22.34 -32.11 -13.35
C ALA A 233 -22.41 -30.61 -13.02
N MET A 234 -21.80 -29.75 -13.85
CA MET A 234 -21.85 -28.29 -13.69
C MET A 234 -23.28 -27.75 -13.70
N LEU A 235 -24.13 -28.21 -14.62
CA LEU A 235 -25.55 -27.82 -14.69
C LEU A 235 -26.36 -28.22 -13.45
N LYS A 236 -25.92 -29.26 -12.72
CA LYS A 236 -26.49 -29.63 -11.40
C LYS A 236 -25.94 -28.79 -10.24
N THR A 237 -24.83 -28.09 -10.43
CA THR A 237 -24.17 -27.25 -9.41
C THR A 237 -24.07 -25.78 -9.82
N PRO A 238 -25.18 -25.07 -10.10
CA PRO A 238 -25.12 -23.68 -10.58
C PRO A 238 -24.43 -22.73 -9.58
N ALA A 239 -24.56 -22.99 -8.27
CA ALA A 239 -23.83 -22.24 -7.24
C ALA A 239 -22.30 -22.36 -7.38
N SER A 240 -21.79 -23.55 -7.72
CA SER A 240 -20.36 -23.77 -7.97
C SER A 240 -19.87 -23.07 -9.24
N ILE A 241 -20.69 -22.98 -10.30
CA ILE A 241 -20.36 -22.19 -11.50
C ILE A 241 -20.20 -20.71 -11.11
N VAL A 242 -21.18 -20.14 -10.39
CA VAL A 242 -21.15 -18.73 -9.96
C VAL A 242 -19.93 -18.45 -9.07
N LEU A 243 -19.62 -19.35 -8.12
CA LEU A 243 -18.44 -19.24 -7.27
C LEU A 243 -17.12 -19.34 -8.05
N ILE A 244 -17.03 -20.23 -9.05
CA ILE A 244 -15.84 -20.37 -9.91
C ILE A 244 -15.61 -19.08 -10.72
N ILE A 245 -16.66 -18.52 -11.34
CA ILE A 245 -16.58 -17.27 -12.11
C ILE A 245 -16.19 -16.11 -11.18
N TYR A 246 -16.84 -15.99 -10.02
CA TYR A 246 -16.56 -14.95 -9.03
C TYR A 246 -15.10 -15.04 -8.53
N CYS A 247 -14.65 -16.22 -8.11
CA CYS A 247 -13.30 -16.41 -7.59
C CYS A 247 -12.24 -16.23 -8.67
N PHE A 248 -12.50 -16.59 -9.93
CA PHE A 248 -11.60 -16.31 -11.05
C PHE A 248 -11.39 -14.80 -11.25
N ILE A 249 -12.48 -14.02 -11.27
CA ILE A 249 -12.43 -12.55 -11.37
C ILE A 249 -11.70 -11.96 -10.16
N CYS A 250 -12.03 -12.39 -8.94
CA CYS A 250 -11.38 -11.91 -7.72
C CYS A 250 -9.88 -12.26 -7.66
N VAL A 251 -9.46 -13.44 -8.10
CA VAL A 251 -8.05 -13.84 -8.15
C VAL A 251 -7.26 -12.95 -9.13
N TRP A 252 -7.85 -12.55 -10.26
CA TRP A 252 -7.18 -11.65 -11.20
C TRP A 252 -6.88 -10.27 -10.57
N PHE A 253 -7.85 -9.67 -9.88
CA PHE A 253 -7.67 -8.35 -9.26
C PHE A 253 -6.93 -8.40 -7.92
N VAL A 254 -7.36 -9.25 -6.97
CA VAL A 254 -6.81 -9.33 -5.60
C VAL A 254 -5.49 -10.12 -5.57
N GLY A 255 -5.36 -11.15 -6.39
CA GLY A 255 -4.08 -11.86 -6.59
C GLY A 255 -3.06 -11.03 -7.37
N GLY A 256 -3.50 -10.31 -8.40
CA GLY A 256 -2.66 -9.31 -9.08
C GLY A 256 -2.13 -8.23 -8.11
N LEU A 257 -3.00 -7.72 -7.23
CA LEU A 257 -2.63 -6.78 -6.16
C LEU A 257 -1.66 -7.40 -5.16
N SER A 258 -1.85 -8.68 -4.77
CA SER A 258 -0.92 -9.42 -3.91
C SER A 258 0.48 -9.50 -4.52
N VAL A 259 0.59 -9.87 -5.80
CA VAL A 259 1.88 -9.97 -6.52
C VAL A 259 2.54 -8.59 -6.67
N PHE A 260 1.76 -7.54 -6.97
CA PHE A 260 2.27 -6.18 -7.03
C PHE A 260 2.84 -5.71 -5.69
N HIS A 261 2.13 -5.92 -4.57
CA HIS A 261 2.65 -5.57 -3.26
C HIS A 261 3.82 -6.47 -2.81
N PHE A 262 3.89 -7.74 -3.24
CA PHE A 262 5.08 -8.57 -3.03
C PHE A 262 6.33 -7.96 -3.69
N TYR A 263 6.20 -7.42 -4.90
CA TYR A 263 7.28 -6.66 -5.58
C TYR A 263 7.65 -5.36 -4.83
N LEU A 264 6.67 -4.59 -4.35
CA LEU A 264 6.94 -3.38 -3.57
C LEU A 264 7.66 -3.70 -2.24
N MET A 265 7.29 -4.81 -1.58
CA MET A 265 7.99 -5.28 -0.37
C MET A 265 9.40 -5.76 -0.68
N SER A 266 9.59 -6.59 -1.70
CA SER A 266 10.91 -7.14 -2.05
C SER A 266 11.92 -6.04 -2.43
N THR A 267 11.44 -4.93 -2.99
CA THR A 267 12.25 -3.75 -3.37
C THR A 267 12.26 -2.61 -2.32
N ASN A 268 11.53 -2.75 -1.19
CA ASN A 268 11.31 -1.74 -0.16
C ASN A 268 10.80 -0.38 -0.68
N GLN A 269 9.78 -0.40 -1.53
CA GLN A 269 9.09 0.77 -2.06
C GLN A 269 7.66 0.85 -1.51
N THR A 270 7.04 2.02 -1.60
CA THR A 270 5.57 2.16 -1.54
C THR A 270 4.98 2.32 -2.93
N THR A 271 3.68 2.07 -3.08
CA THR A 271 2.92 2.35 -4.31
C THR A 271 3.14 3.81 -4.76
N TYR A 272 3.05 4.76 -3.82
CA TYR A 272 3.31 6.18 -4.09
C TYR A 272 4.73 6.44 -4.61
N GLU A 273 5.75 5.78 -4.07
CA GLU A 273 7.14 5.93 -4.54
C GLU A 273 7.32 5.35 -5.95
N ASN A 274 6.83 4.14 -6.20
CA ASN A 274 6.90 3.44 -7.48
C ASN A 274 6.16 4.19 -8.62
N PHE A 275 5.04 4.87 -8.32
CA PHE A 275 4.31 5.67 -9.32
C PHE A 275 4.77 7.13 -9.42
N ARG A 276 5.10 7.80 -8.29
CA ARG A 276 5.34 9.26 -8.27
C ARG A 276 6.81 9.66 -8.32
N TYR A 277 7.69 8.85 -7.72
CA TYR A 277 9.10 9.20 -7.52
C TYR A 277 10.09 8.38 -8.33
N ARG A 278 9.73 7.16 -8.76
CA ARG A 278 10.51 6.20 -9.56
C ARG A 278 12.03 6.33 -9.41
N TYR A 279 12.64 5.36 -8.72
CA TYR A 279 14.09 5.25 -8.53
C TYR A 279 14.91 5.02 -9.83
N ASP A 280 14.32 5.28 -11.00
CA ASP A 280 14.98 5.40 -12.30
C ASP A 280 16.24 6.29 -12.16
N ARG A 281 17.42 5.69 -12.33
CA ARG A 281 18.76 6.31 -12.22
C ARG A 281 19.26 6.64 -10.79
N ARG A 282 18.58 6.23 -9.71
CA ARG A 282 19.10 6.35 -8.31
C ARG A 282 18.82 5.09 -7.50
N ALA A 283 19.82 4.53 -6.81
CA ALA A 283 19.58 3.39 -5.91
C ALA A 283 18.51 3.73 -4.84
N ASN A 284 17.56 2.82 -4.57
CA ASN A 284 16.58 3.02 -3.51
C ASN A 284 17.28 2.99 -2.13
N PRO A 285 17.35 4.11 -1.38
CA PRO A 285 18.06 4.16 -0.10
C PRO A 285 17.39 3.31 0.99
N TYR A 286 16.16 2.83 0.78
CA TYR A 286 15.46 1.96 1.73
C TYR A 286 15.64 0.46 1.45
N ASN A 287 16.15 0.06 0.28
CA ASN A 287 16.30 -1.34 -0.05
C ASN A 287 17.49 -1.97 0.71
N ARG A 288 17.23 -2.97 1.54
CA ARG A 288 18.23 -3.69 2.36
C ARG A 288 18.45 -5.13 1.92
N GLY A 289 18.01 -5.47 0.70
CA GLY A 289 17.92 -6.85 0.21
C GLY A 289 16.61 -7.52 0.65
N MET A 290 16.11 -8.45 -0.17
CA MET A 290 14.74 -8.98 -0.09
C MET A 290 14.38 -9.46 1.33
N VAL A 291 15.15 -10.38 1.91
CA VAL A 291 14.87 -10.94 3.25
C VAL A 291 14.74 -9.85 4.32
N ASN A 292 15.68 -8.89 4.36
CA ASN A 292 15.66 -7.79 5.32
C ASN A 292 14.44 -6.87 5.13
N ASN A 293 13.99 -6.66 3.90
CA ASN A 293 12.78 -5.86 3.61
C ASN A 293 11.50 -6.56 4.12
N PHE A 294 11.41 -7.89 3.97
CA PHE A 294 10.31 -8.68 4.55
C PHE A 294 10.36 -8.68 6.09
N LEU A 295 11.54 -8.89 6.69
CA LEU A 295 11.72 -8.80 8.15
C LEU A 295 11.36 -7.40 8.68
N GLU A 296 11.70 -6.32 7.96
CA GLU A 296 11.31 -4.95 8.33
C GLU A 296 9.79 -4.79 8.40
N ILE A 297 9.05 -5.40 7.47
CA ILE A 297 7.59 -5.24 7.35
C ILE A 297 6.85 -6.14 8.34
N PHE A 298 7.25 -7.41 8.50
CA PHE A 298 6.53 -8.40 9.29
C PHE A 298 7.05 -8.55 10.72
N CYS A 299 8.37 -8.58 10.92
CA CYS A 299 9.00 -8.97 12.19
C CYS A 299 9.39 -7.80 13.10
N THR A 300 9.32 -6.55 12.64
CA THR A 300 9.54 -5.38 13.52
C THR A 300 8.34 -5.09 14.43
N ALA A 301 8.58 -4.43 15.55
CA ALA A 301 7.49 -3.82 16.33
C ALA A 301 6.75 -2.75 15.49
N ILE A 302 5.43 -2.64 15.67
CA ILE A 302 4.66 -1.55 15.06
C ILE A 302 4.97 -0.28 15.87
N PRO A 303 5.47 0.82 15.25
CA PRO A 303 5.82 2.02 16.00
C PRO A 303 4.62 2.63 16.72
N PRO A 304 4.81 3.32 17.86
CA PRO A 304 3.73 3.98 18.60
C PRO A 304 3.02 5.03 17.73
N SER A 305 1.82 5.47 18.15
CA SER A 305 1.14 6.56 17.44
C SER A 305 1.75 7.89 17.88
N LYS A 306 1.98 8.78 16.91
CA LYS A 306 2.41 10.15 17.18
C LYS A 306 1.29 11.05 17.72
N ASN A 307 0.04 10.58 17.67
CA ASN A 307 -1.15 11.31 18.13
C ASN A 307 -1.82 10.55 19.28
N ASN A 308 -1.87 11.12 20.48
CA ASN A 308 -2.66 10.56 21.58
C ASN A 308 -4.13 11.01 21.45
N PHE A 309 -4.86 10.44 20.50
CA PHE A 309 -6.26 10.78 20.17
C PHE A 309 -7.22 10.77 21.38
N ARG A 310 -6.91 10.02 22.45
CA ARG A 310 -7.75 9.89 23.65
C ARG A 310 -7.37 10.83 24.80
N ALA A 311 -6.26 11.56 24.69
CA ALA A 311 -5.90 12.62 25.64
C ALA A 311 -6.97 13.72 25.65
N ARG A 312 -7.12 14.41 26.79
CA ARG A 312 -7.82 15.70 26.85
C ARG A 312 -6.97 16.74 26.11
N VAL A 313 -7.64 17.67 25.43
CA VAL A 313 -7.00 18.81 24.75
C VAL A 313 -6.39 19.72 25.83
N PRO A 314 -5.10 20.11 25.73
CA PRO A 314 -4.52 21.10 26.63
C PRO A 314 -5.31 22.41 26.57
N VAL A 315 -5.61 22.99 27.73
CA VAL A 315 -6.15 24.35 27.80
C VAL A 315 -4.97 25.31 27.84
N ASP A 316 -4.78 26.07 26.76
CA ASP A 316 -3.80 27.15 26.69
C ASP A 316 -4.18 28.25 27.68
N GLN A 317 -3.62 28.23 28.89
CA GLN A 317 -3.81 29.26 29.92
C GLN A 317 -3.11 30.61 29.59
N GLY A 318 -2.84 30.88 28.31
CA GLY A 318 -2.05 32.01 27.83
C GLY A 318 -2.69 32.85 26.71
N SER A 319 -3.92 32.57 26.30
CA SER A 319 -4.56 33.22 25.14
C SER A 319 -5.85 34.00 25.42
N GLN A 320 -6.08 34.43 26.67
CA GLN A 320 -6.98 35.55 26.97
C GLN A 320 -6.32 36.91 26.64
N GLN A 321 -5.84 37.08 25.40
CA GLN A 321 -5.62 38.42 24.85
C GLN A 321 -6.93 38.95 24.26
N THR A 322 -7.27 40.18 24.64
CA THR A 322 -8.55 40.82 24.39
C THR A 322 -8.87 40.87 22.89
N ARG A 323 -9.98 40.24 22.46
CA ARG A 323 -10.47 40.35 21.08
C ARG A 323 -11.03 41.75 20.82
N THR A 324 -10.17 42.70 20.51
CA THR A 324 -10.57 43.92 19.79
C THR A 324 -11.09 43.53 18.40
N PRO A 325 -12.17 44.17 17.89
CA PRO A 325 -12.78 43.79 16.63
C PRO A 325 -11.98 44.36 15.44
N ALA A 326 -10.89 43.68 15.07
CA ALA A 326 -10.15 43.99 13.85
C ALA A 326 -11.04 43.83 12.61
N ARG A 327 -11.06 44.86 11.75
CA ARG A 327 -11.81 44.89 10.48
C ARG A 327 -11.46 43.68 9.61
N GLY A 328 -12.47 43.12 8.95
CA GLY A 328 -12.33 41.87 8.20
C GLY A 328 -11.35 41.95 7.01
N PHE A 329 -10.58 40.89 6.81
CA PHE A 329 -9.77 40.65 5.62
C PHE A 329 -10.22 39.34 4.98
N MET A 330 -11.10 39.43 3.96
CA MET A 330 -11.56 38.26 3.21
C MET A 330 -10.53 37.93 2.13
N SER A 331 -9.97 36.71 2.16
CA SER A 331 -9.07 36.24 1.11
C SER A 331 -9.87 35.82 -0.13
N PRO A 332 -9.68 36.45 -1.30
CA PRO A 332 -10.50 36.19 -2.48
C PRO A 332 -10.01 34.96 -3.25
N ASN A 333 -10.41 33.75 -2.83
CA ASN A 333 -10.57 32.59 -3.72
C ASN A 333 -11.33 31.43 -3.03
N MET A 334 -12.65 31.55 -2.98
CA MET A 334 -13.60 30.44 -2.76
C MET A 334 -14.62 30.50 -3.89
N GLY A 335 -14.43 29.70 -4.95
CA GLY A 335 -15.30 29.79 -6.14
C GLY A 335 -14.80 29.11 -7.40
N LYS A 336 -14.67 27.78 -7.41
CA LYS A 336 -14.93 26.91 -8.57
C LYS A 336 -15.07 25.43 -8.14
N PRO A 337 -15.78 24.59 -8.91
CA PRO A 337 -16.29 23.30 -8.44
C PRO A 337 -15.29 22.14 -8.55
N VAL A 338 -15.75 20.97 -8.10
CA VAL A 338 -15.08 19.67 -8.18
C VAL A 338 -14.69 19.32 -9.62
N GLY A 339 -13.46 18.81 -9.80
CA GLY A 339 -13.05 18.13 -11.02
C GLY A 339 -11.61 18.45 -11.44
N ASP A 340 -10.64 17.74 -10.86
CA ASP A 340 -9.44 17.35 -11.62
C ASP A 340 -8.70 16.18 -10.96
N LEU A 341 -8.22 15.25 -11.78
CA LEU A 341 -7.58 14.01 -11.34
C LEU A 341 -6.07 14.13 -11.62
N GLU A 342 -5.24 14.44 -10.59
CA GLU A 342 -3.77 14.63 -10.77
C GLU A 342 -3.02 13.32 -11.10
N LEU A 343 -3.23 12.77 -12.29
CA LEU A 343 -2.26 11.88 -12.93
C LEU A 343 -1.07 12.69 -13.47
N GLY A 344 0.13 12.16 -13.30
CA GLY A 344 1.11 12.20 -14.39
C GLY A 344 1.93 13.47 -14.66
N ARG A 345 2.06 14.46 -13.77
CA ARG A 345 3.13 15.49 -13.98
C ARG A 345 4.52 14.90 -13.66
N LYS A 346 5.28 14.55 -14.72
CA LYS A 346 6.72 14.25 -14.68
C LYS A 346 7.52 15.42 -14.04
N PRO A 347 8.65 15.16 -13.35
CA PRO A 347 9.50 16.24 -12.85
C PRO A 347 10.14 17.02 -14.03
N ILE A 348 10.21 18.34 -13.88
CA ILE A 348 10.93 19.21 -14.82
C ILE A 348 12.42 19.08 -14.50
N SER A 349 13.20 18.60 -15.48
CA SER A 349 14.65 18.81 -15.53
C SER A 349 14.92 20.22 -16.01
N TRP A 350 15.67 20.99 -15.23
CA TRP A 350 16.25 22.26 -15.68
C TRP A 350 17.66 21.97 -16.19
N ASP A 351 17.91 22.27 -17.46
CA ASP A 351 19.22 22.67 -18.03
C ASP A 351 19.01 23.08 -19.51
N GLU A 352 19.19 24.37 -19.80
CA GLU A 352 19.53 24.97 -21.12
C GLU A 352 18.53 24.83 -22.31
N PRO A 353 18.71 25.56 -23.44
CA PRO A 353 17.58 26.16 -24.17
C PRO A 353 17.08 25.41 -25.41
N ARG A 354 15.91 25.85 -25.90
CA ARG A 354 15.20 25.32 -27.06
C ARG A 354 15.87 25.70 -28.39
N SER A 355 16.20 24.72 -29.21
CA SER A 355 16.09 24.83 -30.68
C SER A 355 14.75 24.25 -31.13
N ALA A 356 14.18 24.76 -32.23
CA ALA A 356 12.87 24.32 -32.72
C ALA A 356 13.03 23.44 -33.97
N ALA A 357 12.68 22.15 -33.84
CA ALA A 357 12.50 21.21 -34.93
C ALA A 357 11.45 20.15 -34.53
N ASP A 358 10.89 19.47 -35.54
CA ASP A 358 10.19 18.19 -35.47
C ASP A 358 8.98 18.08 -34.52
N ILE A 359 7.86 18.69 -34.96
CA ILE A 359 6.53 18.11 -34.71
C ILE A 359 6.18 17.20 -35.90
N ARG A 360 6.39 15.89 -35.70
CA ARG A 360 5.82 14.75 -36.45
C ARG A 360 6.11 13.45 -35.67
N ASP A 361 5.51 12.36 -36.11
CA ASP A 361 5.81 10.98 -35.68
C ASP A 361 5.54 10.60 -34.21
N LEU A 362 4.31 10.84 -33.72
CA LEU A 362 3.71 9.96 -32.69
C LEU A 362 2.17 9.86 -32.76
N GLU A 363 1.60 9.75 -33.96
CA GLU A 363 0.14 9.56 -34.18
C GLU A 363 -0.19 8.26 -34.95
N VAL A 364 0.69 7.25 -34.86
CA VAL A 364 0.45 5.90 -35.37
C VAL A 364 0.72 4.90 -34.24
N GLY A 365 -0.29 4.15 -33.81
CA GLY A 365 -0.11 3.07 -32.81
C GLY A 365 -1.28 2.76 -31.87
N LEU A 366 -2.39 3.51 -31.87
CA LEU A 366 -3.52 3.24 -30.97
C LEU A 366 -4.93 3.54 -31.55
N GLY A 367 -5.11 3.35 -32.86
CA GLY A 367 -6.41 3.46 -33.52
C GLY A 367 -6.60 2.34 -34.54
N GLY A 368 -7.51 1.40 -34.26
CA GLY A 368 -7.84 0.29 -35.17
C GLY A 368 -8.07 -1.08 -34.50
N LEU A 369 -8.97 -1.18 -33.51
CA LEU A 369 -9.43 -2.49 -33.01
C LEU A 369 -10.81 -2.44 -32.29
N LEU A 370 -11.75 -1.64 -32.80
CA LEU A 370 -13.19 -1.74 -32.50
C LEU A 370 -13.98 -1.37 -33.78
N ASP A 371 -15.18 -1.94 -33.88
CA ASP A 371 -16.10 -1.97 -35.04
C ASP A 371 -15.53 -2.62 -36.33
N GLU A 372 -16.32 -3.38 -37.12
CA GLU A 372 -17.77 -3.66 -37.05
C GLU A 372 -18.12 -5.07 -37.58
N LYS A 373 -19.36 -5.51 -37.26
CA LYS A 373 -20.31 -6.20 -38.16
C LYS A 373 -20.49 -7.73 -38.09
N GLU A 374 -21.72 -8.11 -37.73
CA GLU A 374 -22.30 -9.44 -37.94
C GLU A 374 -22.92 -9.59 -39.34
N GLY A 375 -23.06 -10.83 -39.80
CA GLY A 375 -23.19 -11.17 -41.21
C GLY A 375 -24.55 -10.99 -41.91
N ARG A 376 -24.53 -11.24 -43.24
CA ARG A 376 -25.43 -12.17 -43.95
C ARG A 376 -25.10 -12.28 -45.46
N ILE A 377 -24.91 -13.52 -45.90
CA ILE A 377 -25.43 -14.15 -47.15
C ILE A 377 -25.61 -13.26 -48.41
N ALA A 378 -24.80 -13.56 -49.44
CA ALA A 378 -25.20 -13.52 -50.86
C ALA A 378 -24.34 -14.53 -51.66
N HIS A 379 -24.84 -15.04 -52.79
CA HIS A 379 -24.14 -16.02 -53.64
C HIS A 379 -23.48 -15.37 -54.87
N ALA A 380 -22.27 -15.80 -55.25
CA ALA A 380 -21.87 -15.99 -56.65
C ALA A 380 -20.52 -16.75 -56.76
N SER A 381 -20.38 -17.54 -57.81
CA SER A 381 -19.16 -18.19 -58.33
C SER A 381 -19.35 -18.36 -59.86
N PRO A 382 -18.34 -18.76 -60.66
CA PRO A 382 -16.93 -19.05 -60.36
C PRO A 382 -15.97 -18.23 -61.27
N ASP A 383 -14.65 -18.51 -61.26
CA ASP A 383 -14.01 -19.18 -62.43
C ASP A 383 -12.54 -19.59 -62.22
N LEU A 384 -12.08 -20.43 -63.15
CA LEU A 384 -10.80 -21.17 -63.29
C LEU A 384 -9.53 -20.28 -63.28
N SER A 385 -8.28 -20.76 -63.09
CA SER A 385 -7.70 -22.07 -63.46
C SER A 385 -6.46 -22.54 -62.63
N LEU A 386 -6.10 -23.83 -62.78
CA LEU A 386 -4.83 -24.53 -62.41
C LEU A 386 -3.88 -24.59 -63.65
N PRO A 387 -2.57 -24.99 -63.62
CA PRO A 387 -1.86 -26.09 -62.89
C PRO A 387 -0.63 -25.65 -62.04
N LEU A 388 0.02 -26.46 -61.17
CA LEU A 388 0.96 -27.62 -61.38
C LEU A 388 2.20 -27.27 -62.26
N GLU A 389 3.48 -27.61 -61.97
CA GLU A 389 4.11 -28.69 -61.17
C GLU A 389 5.54 -28.37 -60.58
N LEU A 390 5.97 -29.20 -59.60
CA LEU A 390 7.31 -29.74 -59.21
C LEU A 390 8.69 -28.98 -59.20
N VAL A 391 9.47 -29.30 -58.14
CA VAL A 391 10.93 -29.61 -58.06
C VAL A 391 12.01 -28.49 -58.12
N GLU A 392 12.46 -28.07 -56.92
CA GLU A 392 13.82 -28.21 -56.35
C GLU A 392 15.11 -27.99 -57.21
N GLY A 393 16.00 -27.03 -56.84
CA GLY A 393 17.24 -26.81 -57.64
C GLY A 393 18.31 -25.72 -57.30
N ARG A 394 18.63 -25.42 -56.03
CA ARG A 394 19.97 -24.98 -55.50
C ARG A 394 21.01 -24.25 -56.43
N ALA A 395 21.37 -22.97 -56.16
CA ALA A 395 22.78 -22.42 -56.06
C ALA A 395 22.92 -20.85 -56.11
N GLY A 396 24.04 -20.31 -55.58
CA GLY A 396 24.56 -18.92 -55.75
C GLY A 396 24.12 -17.89 -54.67
N MET A 397 24.93 -17.34 -53.76
CA MET A 397 26.22 -16.58 -53.81
C MET A 397 26.10 -15.13 -54.36
N HIS A 398 26.71 -14.07 -53.79
CA HIS A 398 27.34 -13.81 -52.47
C HIS A 398 27.76 -12.31 -52.34
N SER A 399 27.53 -11.63 -51.20
CA SER A 399 28.26 -10.41 -50.76
C SER A 399 27.92 -10.13 -49.27
N ARG A 400 28.84 -10.25 -48.28
CA ARG A 400 29.93 -9.35 -47.83
C ARG A 400 29.44 -8.00 -47.22
N ARG A 401 29.97 -7.53 -46.07
CA ARG A 401 30.86 -8.16 -45.06
C ARG A 401 30.81 -7.39 -43.70
N SER A 402 31.23 -8.10 -42.65
CA SER A 402 31.58 -7.67 -41.28
C SER A 402 32.32 -6.32 -41.08
N SER A 403 32.20 -5.76 -39.86
CA SER A 403 33.40 -5.46 -39.04
C SER A 403 33.13 -5.54 -37.53
N TRP A 404 33.93 -6.34 -36.82
CA TRP A 404 34.16 -6.33 -35.35
C TRP A 404 35.59 -6.85 -35.13
N GLY A 405 36.30 -6.35 -34.11
CA GLY A 405 37.73 -6.65 -33.87
C GLY A 405 38.01 -7.42 -32.57
N HIS A 406 38.87 -8.45 -32.65
CA HIS A 406 39.48 -9.18 -31.51
C HIS A 406 40.64 -8.38 -30.86
N ARG A 407 41.32 -8.76 -29.76
CA ARG A 407 41.78 -10.06 -29.15
C ARG A 407 41.96 -9.84 -27.61
N SER A 408 42.39 -10.72 -26.70
CA SER A 408 42.87 -12.13 -26.60
C SER A 408 42.77 -12.59 -25.11
N GLY A 409 42.93 -13.85 -24.69
CA GLY A 409 43.18 -15.08 -25.48
C GLY A 409 43.61 -16.37 -24.74
N THR A 410 43.84 -16.39 -23.41
CA THR A 410 44.26 -17.58 -22.63
C THR A 410 43.22 -17.96 -21.56
N SER A 411 42.80 -19.21 -21.29
CA SER A 411 43.36 -20.57 -21.41
C SER A 411 44.10 -21.08 -20.18
N GLU A 412 43.41 -21.80 -19.28
CA GLU A 412 43.95 -22.96 -18.54
C GLU A 412 42.86 -23.80 -17.83
N SER A 413 43.24 -24.96 -17.29
CA SER A 413 42.37 -26.00 -16.70
C SER A 413 43.20 -26.94 -15.79
N MET A 414 42.68 -27.95 -15.07
CA MET A 414 41.35 -28.59 -15.05
C MET A 414 41.07 -29.30 -13.70
N ASP A 415 39.80 -29.67 -13.47
CA ASP A 415 39.30 -30.78 -12.64
C ASP A 415 40.00 -31.24 -11.33
N SER A 416 39.28 -30.97 -10.23
CA SER A 416 38.75 -32.01 -9.31
C SER A 416 39.55 -32.58 -8.12
N ILE A 417 38.79 -33.26 -7.25
CA ILE A 417 39.15 -34.20 -6.17
C ILE A 417 39.67 -33.60 -4.84
N ALA A 418 39.18 -34.17 -3.74
CA ALA A 418 39.57 -33.96 -2.34
C ALA A 418 39.77 -35.33 -1.68
N VAL A 419 40.46 -35.44 -0.52
CA VAL A 419 40.31 -36.54 0.49
C VAL A 419 41.28 -36.41 1.69
N GLN A 420 40.75 -36.48 2.93
CA GLN A 420 41.36 -36.98 4.21
C GLN A 420 42.73 -36.40 4.71
N MET A 421 43.24 -36.60 5.94
CA MET A 421 42.74 -37.17 7.23
C MET A 421 43.55 -36.63 8.43
N GLY A 422 43.08 -36.90 9.66
CA GLY A 422 43.87 -36.92 10.92
C GLY A 422 43.86 -35.60 11.70
N THR A 423 43.55 -35.51 13.01
CA THR A 423 43.84 -36.30 14.21
C THR A 423 45.30 -36.25 14.70
N GLU A 424 45.56 -35.44 15.72
CA GLU A 424 46.05 -35.95 17.01
C GLU A 424 45.78 -34.94 18.14
N ALA A 425 45.97 -35.38 19.39
CA ALA A 425 45.88 -34.57 20.61
C ALA A 425 46.95 -35.06 21.59
N ASN A 426 47.39 -34.23 22.56
CA ASN A 426 47.50 -34.65 23.97
C ASN A 426 47.92 -33.53 24.94
N TRP A 427 47.70 -33.76 26.25
CA TRP A 427 48.27 -33.12 27.46
C TRP A 427 48.18 -31.58 27.57
N GLY A 428 47.84 -30.97 28.72
CA GLY A 428 47.46 -31.41 30.08
C GLY A 428 47.34 -30.13 30.96
N SER A 429 47.16 -30.11 32.28
CA SER A 429 46.64 -31.04 33.30
C SER A 429 46.70 -30.31 34.66
N ILE A 430 45.65 -30.38 35.50
CA ILE A 430 45.68 -30.12 36.96
C ILE A 430 45.99 -28.64 37.35
N SER A 431 45.12 -27.93 38.08
CA SER A 431 44.85 -28.18 39.50
C SER A 431 43.52 -27.57 40.00
N SER A 432 43.01 -28.12 41.10
CA SER A 432 41.86 -27.61 41.84
C SER A 432 42.24 -27.32 43.30
N GLY A 433 41.69 -26.24 43.87
CA GLY A 433 41.87 -25.87 45.27
C GLY A 433 40.54 -25.92 46.03
N HIS A 434 40.48 -26.71 47.11
CA HIS A 434 39.38 -26.66 48.07
C HIS A 434 39.64 -25.59 49.15
N GLY A 435 38.58 -24.94 49.60
CA GLY A 435 38.54 -24.04 50.76
C GLY A 435 37.11 -24.04 51.33
N THR A 436 36.96 -24.03 52.65
CA THR A 436 35.75 -24.58 53.31
C THR A 436 35.07 -23.65 54.32
N THR A 437 33.79 -23.97 54.58
CA THR A 437 33.05 -23.80 55.85
C THR A 437 32.55 -22.41 56.30
N SER A 438 31.50 -22.48 57.15
CA SER A 438 30.63 -21.46 57.77
C SER A 438 29.83 -20.54 56.82
N SER A 439 28.52 -20.26 56.98
CA SER A 439 27.50 -20.47 58.04
C SER A 439 27.57 -19.58 59.30
N THR A 440 26.80 -18.49 59.35
CA THR A 440 25.58 -18.33 60.19
C THR A 440 24.99 -16.92 60.06
N HIS A 441 23.66 -16.83 60.14
CA HIS A 441 22.80 -15.64 60.29
C HIS A 441 22.73 -14.62 59.13
#